data_AF-A0A6L7Q3S6-F1
#
_entry.id   AF-A0A6L7Q3S6-F1
#
_cell.length_a   1.000
_cell.length_b   1.000
_cell.length_c   1.000
_cell.angle_alpha   90.00
_cell.angle_beta   90.00
_cell.angle_gamma   90.00
#
_symmetry.space_group_name_H-M   'P 1'
#
loop_
_entity.id
_entity.type
_entity.pdbx_description
1 polymer ?
#
loop_
_entity_poly.entity_id
_entity_poly.type
_entity_poly.pdbx_seq_one_letter_code
_entity_poly.pdbx_strand_id
1 'polypeptide(L)'
;MSSIDLHGKNWTEALAEFIDCYNRVVPSGSAAAATLDVVHGYGSTGAGGVIRTRLRAFLSKYPQCLEYQPGESVDGNQGHTLVKPMQRLPDTGGLLAEQVWEYCETPRTVSKITGKFRRHGDPQVQQAIRTLERQGRLRTVSKGRFKEYEAA
;
A
#
# COMPACT_ATOMS: atom_id res chain seq x y z
N MET A 1 15.85 12.63 12.34
CA MET A 1 15.64 11.87 11.10
C MET A 1 15.67 10.39 11.47
N SER A 2 14.64 9.63 11.12
CA SER A 2 14.58 8.18 11.34
C SER A 2 14.81 7.51 9.99
N SER A 3 15.57 6.40 9.95
CA SER A 3 15.81 5.65 8.71
C SER A 3 15.14 4.28 8.78
N ILE A 4 14.65 3.81 7.65
CA ILE A 4 14.11 2.47 7.44
C ILE A 4 14.81 1.83 6.25
N ASP A 5 15.24 0.59 6.45
CA ASP A 5 15.96 -0.16 5.44
C ASP A 5 15.08 -1.26 4.83
N LEU A 6 14.73 -1.06 3.57
CA LEU A 6 13.90 -1.95 2.77
C LEU A 6 14.73 -2.78 1.78
N HIS A 7 16.07 -2.70 1.79
CA HIS A 7 16.89 -3.46 0.85
C HIS A 7 16.68 -4.97 1.02
N GLY A 8 16.82 -5.71 -0.08
CA GLY A 8 16.73 -7.18 -0.08
C GLY A 8 15.32 -7.75 0.13
N LYS A 9 14.32 -6.93 0.51
CA LYS A 9 12.94 -7.34 0.68
C LYS A 9 12.23 -7.48 -0.66
N ASN A 10 11.19 -8.31 -0.71
CA ASN A 10 10.24 -8.23 -1.80
C ASN A 10 9.26 -7.05 -1.59
N TRP A 11 8.52 -6.68 -2.62
CA TRP A 11 7.61 -5.52 -2.55
C TRP A 11 6.55 -5.63 -1.45
N THR A 12 6.00 -6.82 -1.22
CA THR A 12 4.93 -7.01 -0.22
C THR A 12 5.46 -6.78 1.19
N GLU A 13 6.64 -7.33 1.49
CA GLU A 13 7.35 -7.11 2.77
C GLU A 13 7.74 -5.64 2.94
N ALA A 14 8.37 -5.05 1.93
CA ALA A 14 8.84 -3.67 1.97
C ALA A 14 7.69 -2.69 2.20
N LEU A 15 6.54 -2.89 1.53
CA LEU A 15 5.37 -2.05 1.70
C LEU A 15 4.77 -2.16 3.10
N ALA A 16 4.63 -3.38 3.62
CA ALA A 16 4.10 -3.60 4.97
C ALA A 16 4.97 -2.91 6.03
N GLU A 17 6.28 -3.13 5.96
CA GLU A 17 7.23 -2.56 6.91
C GLU A 17 7.30 -1.04 6.81
N PHE A 18 7.27 -0.49 5.58
CA PHE A 18 7.16 0.94 5.36
C PHE A 18 5.91 1.54 6.01
N ILE A 19 4.72 0.98 5.76
CA ILE A 19 3.47 1.49 6.31
C ILE A 19 3.49 1.44 7.84
N ASP A 20 3.96 0.34 8.42
CA ASP A 20 4.02 0.17 9.87
C ASP A 20 4.99 1.15 10.52
N CYS A 21 6.17 1.38 9.92
CA CYS A 21 7.13 2.36 10.40
C CYS A 21 6.58 3.78 10.25
N TYR A 22 6.05 4.11 9.06
CA TYR A 22 5.45 5.39 8.74
C TYR A 22 4.35 5.75 9.74
N ASN A 23 3.36 4.86 9.92
CA ASN A 23 2.22 5.12 10.79
C ASN A 23 2.58 5.15 12.28
N ARG A 24 3.76 4.65 12.69
CA ARG A 24 4.28 4.79 14.06
C ARG A 24 4.87 6.16 14.32
N VAL A 25 5.41 6.82 13.30
CA VAL A 25 6.05 8.14 13.43
C VAL A 25 5.14 9.31 13.05
N VAL A 26 3.95 9.02 12.51
CA VAL A 26 2.92 10.05 12.30
C VAL A 26 2.53 10.63 13.66
N PRO A 27 2.66 11.95 13.86
CA PRO A 27 2.39 12.61 15.13
C PRO A 27 0.91 12.53 15.50
N SER A 28 0.65 12.36 16.78
CA SER A 28 -0.68 12.53 17.36
C SER A 28 -0.87 14.02 17.70
N GLY A 29 -1.59 14.76 16.86
CA GLY A 29 -1.87 16.19 17.08
C GLY A 29 -0.99 17.12 16.23
N SER A 30 -0.71 18.33 16.71
CA SER A 30 -0.09 19.42 15.94
C SER A 30 1.44 19.40 15.89
N ALA A 31 2.09 18.34 16.39
CA ALA A 31 3.54 18.22 16.32
C ALA A 31 3.99 17.91 14.88
N ALA A 32 5.15 18.43 14.46
CA ALA A 32 5.73 18.07 13.17
C ALA A 32 6.32 16.66 13.21
N ALA A 33 6.01 15.84 12.22
CA ALA A 33 6.59 14.50 12.09
C ALA A 33 8.09 14.57 11.76
N ALA A 34 8.88 13.64 12.27
CA ALA A 34 10.24 13.47 11.80
C ALA A 34 10.24 12.94 10.36
N THR A 35 11.09 13.53 9.50
CA THR A 35 11.36 12.97 8.16
C THR A 35 11.95 11.57 8.29
N LEU A 36 11.39 10.65 7.52
CA LEU A 36 11.85 9.29 7.31
C LEU A 36 12.79 9.21 6.11
N ASP A 37 13.91 8.55 6.30
CA ASP A 37 14.81 8.16 5.23
C ASP A 37 14.55 6.71 4.82
N VAL A 38 13.95 6.51 3.65
CA VAL A 38 13.56 5.18 3.17
C VAL A 38 14.63 4.65 2.23
N VAL A 39 15.52 3.81 2.75
CA VAL A 39 16.56 3.14 1.98
C VAL A 39 15.96 1.94 1.28
N HIS A 40 15.92 1.96 -0.05
CA HIS A 40 15.40 0.84 -0.86
C HIS A 40 16.48 0.22 -1.75
N GLY A 41 17.68 0.80 -1.75
CA GLY A 41 18.81 0.41 -2.59
C GLY A 41 18.61 0.76 -4.07
N TYR A 42 19.64 0.50 -4.86
CA TYR A 42 19.67 0.76 -6.29
C TYR A 42 19.01 -0.36 -7.13
N GLY A 43 18.74 -1.52 -6.52
CA GLY A 43 18.35 -2.76 -7.20
C GLY A 43 19.53 -3.52 -7.77
N SER A 44 19.30 -4.77 -8.19
CA SER A 44 20.35 -5.67 -8.73
C SER A 44 21.03 -5.16 -10.00
N THR A 45 20.42 -4.21 -10.70
CA THR A 45 20.95 -3.63 -11.95
C THR A 45 21.47 -2.20 -11.78
N GLY A 46 21.39 -1.61 -10.58
CA GLY A 46 21.79 -0.21 -10.36
C GLY A 46 20.80 0.86 -10.88
N ALA A 47 19.92 0.51 -11.82
CA ALA A 47 19.07 1.45 -12.55
C ALA A 47 17.74 1.81 -11.85
N GLY A 48 17.56 1.42 -10.59
CA GLY A 48 16.32 1.65 -9.84
C GLY A 48 15.52 0.39 -9.60
N GLY A 49 15.84 -0.27 -8.50
CA GLY A 49 15.19 -1.50 -8.08
C GLY A 49 13.67 -1.40 -8.03
N VAL A 50 13.01 -2.56 -8.14
CA VAL A 50 11.54 -2.72 -8.09
C VAL A 50 10.92 -1.95 -6.91
N ILE A 51 11.60 -1.93 -5.76
CA ILE A 51 11.15 -1.19 -4.57
C ILE A 51 11.14 0.32 -4.83
N ARG A 52 12.19 0.92 -5.40
CA ARG A 52 12.22 2.36 -5.72
C ARG A 52 11.01 2.77 -6.55
N THR A 53 10.81 2.07 -7.66
CA THR A 53 9.74 2.40 -8.62
C THR A 53 8.36 2.25 -7.99
N ARG A 54 8.13 1.14 -7.28
CA ARG A 54 6.83 0.87 -6.64
C ARG A 54 6.57 1.77 -5.43
N LEU A 55 7.59 2.04 -4.62
CA LEU A 55 7.48 2.93 -3.47
C LEU A 55 7.09 4.33 -3.93
N ARG A 56 7.83 4.92 -4.88
CA ARG A 56 7.51 6.28 -5.35
C ARG A 56 6.15 6.37 -6.03
N ALA A 57 5.76 5.35 -6.80
CA ALA A 57 4.41 5.26 -7.37
C ALA A 57 3.32 5.04 -6.31
N PHE A 58 3.64 4.46 -5.15
CA PHE A 58 2.74 4.37 -4.02
C PHE A 58 2.63 5.72 -3.30
N LEU A 59 3.75 6.38 -3.00
CA LEU A 59 3.80 7.67 -2.31
C LEU A 59 3.02 8.75 -3.08
N SER A 60 3.14 8.79 -4.41
CA SER A 60 2.43 9.76 -5.26
C SER A 60 0.91 9.66 -5.22
N LYS A 61 0.35 8.55 -4.72
CA LYS A 61 -1.10 8.38 -4.54
C LYS A 61 -1.64 9.01 -3.25
N TYR A 62 -0.76 9.44 -2.34
CA TYR A 62 -1.15 9.95 -1.03
C TYR A 62 -0.58 11.34 -0.70
N PRO A 63 -0.72 12.34 -1.59
CA PRO A 63 -0.18 13.69 -1.34
C PRO A 63 -0.81 14.37 -0.11
N GLN A 64 -2.01 13.97 0.29
CA GLN A 64 -2.66 14.43 1.52
C GLN A 64 -2.07 13.81 2.79
N CYS A 65 -1.44 12.64 2.66
CA CYS A 65 -0.85 11.94 3.79
C CYS A 65 0.62 12.31 3.98
N LEU A 66 1.36 12.59 2.91
CA LEU A 66 2.81 12.77 2.96
C LEU A 66 3.34 13.69 1.86
N GLU A 67 4.53 14.21 2.11
CA GLU A 67 5.43 14.77 1.10
C GLU A 67 6.62 13.80 0.92
N TYR A 68 7.19 13.72 -0.28
CA TYR A 68 8.41 12.94 -0.49
C TYR A 68 9.37 13.62 -1.47
N GLN A 69 10.66 13.35 -1.29
CA GLN A 69 11.72 13.81 -2.16
C GLN A 69 12.63 12.63 -2.57
N PRO A 70 12.85 12.40 -3.87
CA PRO A 70 13.86 11.46 -4.35
C PRO A 70 15.25 11.84 -3.84
N GLY A 71 16.05 10.87 -3.38
CA GLY A 71 17.42 11.13 -2.93
C GLY A 71 18.30 11.77 -4.02
N GLU A 72 18.10 11.40 -5.29
CA GLU A 72 18.85 12.01 -6.39
C GLU A 72 18.61 13.51 -6.57
N SER A 73 17.53 14.05 -6.01
CA SER A 73 17.24 15.49 -5.99
C SER A 73 17.78 16.20 -4.74
N VAL A 74 18.32 15.46 -3.78
CA VAL A 74 18.85 15.95 -2.50
C VAL A 74 20.36 15.87 -2.47
N ASP A 75 20.91 14.68 -2.72
CA ASP A 75 22.33 14.36 -2.59
C ASP A 75 22.90 13.56 -3.78
N GLY A 76 22.08 13.30 -4.81
CA GLY A 76 22.47 12.50 -5.98
C GLY A 76 22.32 10.99 -5.78
N ASN A 77 21.87 10.51 -4.61
CA ASN A 77 21.73 9.10 -4.29
C ASN A 77 20.35 8.56 -4.69
N GLN A 78 20.32 7.69 -5.70
CA GLN A 78 19.08 7.05 -6.16
C GLN A 78 18.63 5.87 -5.26
N GLY A 79 19.39 5.53 -4.23
CA GLY A 79 19.18 4.39 -3.35
C GLY A 79 18.19 4.62 -2.21
N HIS A 80 17.69 5.84 -2.05
CA HIS A 80 16.75 6.20 -0.99
C HIS A 80 15.72 7.26 -1.42
N THR A 81 14.72 7.46 -0.57
CA THR A 81 13.68 8.47 -0.73
C THR A 81 13.35 9.05 0.64
N LEU A 82 13.38 10.38 0.75
CA LEU A 82 12.96 11.08 1.96
C LEU A 82 11.43 11.19 1.97
N VAL A 83 10.80 10.85 3.09
CA VAL A 83 9.34 10.90 3.27
C VAL A 83 9.03 11.69 4.52
N LYS A 84 8.20 12.72 4.40
CA LYS A 84 7.71 13.52 5.52
C LYS A 84 6.26 13.15 5.81
N PRO A 85 5.98 12.47 6.94
CA PRO A 85 4.62 12.11 7.31
C PRO A 85 3.78 13.33 7.68
N MET A 86 2.50 13.32 7.28
CA MET A 86 1.51 14.36 7.63
C MET A 86 0.23 13.77 8.21
N GLN A 87 -0.24 12.67 7.63
CA GLN A 87 -1.40 11.89 8.11
C GLN A 87 -1.11 10.39 7.99
N ARG A 88 -1.89 9.57 8.71
CA ARG A 88 -1.77 8.11 8.63
C ARG A 88 -2.11 7.62 7.22
N LEU A 89 -1.31 6.68 6.74
CA LEU A 89 -1.63 5.88 5.56
C LEU A 89 -2.62 4.78 5.94
N PRO A 90 -3.44 4.28 5.01
CA PRO A 90 -4.17 3.03 5.20
C PRO A 90 -3.20 1.89 5.55
N ASP A 91 -3.60 1.02 6.47
CA ASP A 91 -2.85 -0.21 6.73
C ASP A 91 -2.91 -1.16 5.51
N THR A 92 -2.11 -2.23 5.53
CA THR A 92 -2.07 -3.19 4.41
C THR A 92 -3.40 -3.88 4.15
N GLY A 93 -4.23 -4.06 5.18
CA GLY A 93 -5.58 -4.61 5.06
C GLY A 93 -6.54 -3.62 4.39
N GLY A 94 -6.47 -2.34 4.76
CA GLY A 94 -7.19 -1.24 4.14
C GLY A 94 -6.82 -1.08 2.67
N LEU A 95 -5.52 -1.11 2.34
CA LEU A 95 -5.06 -1.08 0.94
C LEU A 95 -5.60 -2.25 0.12
N LEU A 96 -5.60 -3.46 0.69
CA LEU A 96 -6.17 -4.62 0.02
C LEU A 96 -7.68 -4.46 -0.17
N ALA A 97 -8.39 -3.94 0.82
CA ALA A 97 -9.82 -3.66 0.72
C ALA A 97 -10.12 -2.65 -0.40
N GLU A 98 -9.38 -1.55 -0.51
CA GLU A 98 -9.54 -0.60 -1.62
C GLU A 98 -9.31 -1.26 -2.99
N GLN A 99 -8.24 -2.05 -3.14
CA GLN A 99 -7.96 -2.76 -4.39
C GLN A 99 -9.03 -3.79 -4.74
N VAL A 100 -9.57 -4.49 -3.74
CA VAL A 100 -10.67 -5.44 -3.95
C VAL A 100 -11.93 -4.69 -4.38
N TRP A 101 -12.22 -3.55 -3.76
CA TRP A 101 -13.36 -2.71 -4.10
C TRP A 101 -13.27 -2.19 -5.54
N GLU A 102 -12.14 -1.60 -5.95
CA GLU A 102 -11.87 -1.19 -7.34
C GLU A 102 -12.02 -2.37 -8.32
N TYR A 103 -11.50 -3.56 -7.98
CA TYR A 103 -11.62 -4.74 -8.83
C TYR A 103 -13.08 -5.23 -9.00
N CYS A 104 -13.95 -4.89 -8.05
CA CYS A 104 -15.37 -5.20 -8.05
C CYS A 104 -16.24 -4.08 -8.66
N GLU A 105 -15.67 -3.07 -9.32
CA GLU A 105 -16.41 -2.12 -10.18
C GLU A 105 -17.31 -2.83 -11.22
N THR A 106 -16.96 -4.07 -11.55
CA THR A 106 -17.85 -5.00 -12.24
C THR A 106 -17.99 -6.27 -11.40
N PRO A 107 -19.12 -6.99 -11.47
CA PRO A 107 -19.36 -8.15 -10.63
C PRO A 107 -18.26 -9.21 -10.69
N ARG A 108 -17.86 -9.73 -9.53
CA ARG A 108 -16.83 -10.77 -9.37
C ARG A 108 -17.27 -11.84 -8.39
N THR A 109 -17.01 -13.11 -8.72
CA THR A 109 -17.13 -14.20 -7.74
C THR A 109 -15.97 -14.16 -6.74
N VAL A 110 -16.18 -14.74 -5.54
CA VAL A 110 -15.11 -14.88 -4.54
C VAL A 110 -13.87 -15.56 -5.12
N SER A 111 -14.04 -16.62 -5.91
CA SER A 111 -12.93 -17.32 -6.56
C SER A 111 -12.12 -16.41 -7.49
N LYS A 112 -12.76 -15.51 -8.25
CA LYS A 112 -12.06 -14.53 -9.09
C LYS A 112 -11.30 -13.50 -8.25
N ILE A 113 -11.87 -13.06 -7.13
CA ILE A 113 -11.23 -12.11 -6.22
C ILE A 113 -10.01 -12.78 -5.56
N THR A 114 -10.18 -13.94 -4.94
CA THR A 114 -9.09 -14.73 -4.34
C THR A 114 -7.98 -15.01 -5.35
N GLY A 115 -8.32 -15.45 -6.57
CA GLY A 115 -7.34 -15.71 -7.62
C GLY A 115 -6.54 -14.46 -8.02
N LYS A 116 -7.20 -13.31 -8.14
CA LYS A 116 -6.55 -12.02 -8.48
C LYS A 116 -5.58 -11.55 -7.38
N PHE A 117 -5.94 -11.75 -6.11
CA PHE A 117 -5.21 -11.25 -4.94
C PHE A 117 -4.45 -12.33 -4.16
N ARG A 118 -4.24 -13.51 -4.75
CA ARG A 118 -3.60 -14.69 -4.10
C ARG A 118 -2.29 -14.41 -3.38
N ARG A 119 -1.52 -13.41 -3.81
CA ARG A 119 -0.25 -12.99 -3.19
C ARG A 119 -0.40 -12.48 -1.75
N HIS A 120 -1.60 -12.07 -1.35
CA HIS A 120 -1.90 -11.60 0.00
C HIS A 120 -2.30 -12.74 0.94
N GLY A 121 -2.56 -13.94 0.40
CA GLY A 121 -3.11 -15.07 1.15
C GLY A 121 -4.64 -15.03 1.23
N ASP A 122 -5.25 -16.20 1.15
CA ASP A 122 -6.71 -16.36 1.21
C ASP A 122 -7.33 -15.72 2.47
N PRO A 123 -6.77 -15.88 3.70
CA PRO A 123 -7.37 -15.28 4.89
C PRO A 123 -7.49 -13.75 4.80
N GLN A 124 -6.46 -13.08 4.29
CA GLN A 124 -6.41 -11.63 4.14
C GLN A 124 -7.42 -11.15 3.09
N VAL A 125 -7.54 -11.86 1.96
CA VAL A 125 -8.52 -11.52 0.92
C VAL A 125 -9.95 -11.69 1.44
N GLN A 126 -10.23 -12.79 2.16
CA GLN A 126 -11.54 -12.99 2.78
C GLN A 126 -11.87 -11.93 3.82
N GLN A 127 -10.87 -11.49 4.59
CA GLN A 127 -11.05 -10.40 5.56
C GLN A 127 -11.33 -9.07 4.89
N ALA A 128 -10.69 -8.77 3.75
CA ALA A 128 -10.96 -7.58 2.96
C ALA A 128 -12.41 -7.56 2.43
N ILE A 129 -12.87 -8.67 1.85
CA ILE A 129 -14.27 -8.81 1.38
C ILE A 129 -15.27 -8.57 2.53
N ARG A 130 -15.08 -9.24 3.67
CA ARG A 130 -15.96 -9.06 4.85
C ARG A 130 -15.96 -7.62 5.37
N THR A 131 -14.80 -6.96 5.34
CA THR A 131 -14.67 -5.58 5.78
C THR A 131 -15.49 -4.65 4.89
N LEU A 132 -15.41 -4.83 3.58
CA LEU A 132 -16.17 -4.04 2.61
C LEU A 132 -17.67 -4.33 2.68
N GLU A 133 -18.09 -5.59 2.85
CA GLU A 133 -19.49 -5.95 3.08
C GLU A 133 -20.05 -5.23 4.31
N ARG A 134 -19.32 -5.29 5.44
CA ARG A 134 -19.72 -4.64 6.68
C ARG A 134 -19.79 -3.11 6.56
N GLN A 135 -18.93 -2.53 5.73
CA GLN A 135 -18.95 -1.09 5.42
C GLN A 135 -20.05 -0.71 4.41
N GLY A 136 -20.79 -1.69 3.86
CA GLY A 136 -21.79 -1.46 2.82
C GLY A 136 -21.20 -1.08 1.45
N ARG A 137 -19.88 -1.24 1.26
CA ARG A 137 -19.15 -0.87 0.03
C ARG A 137 -19.10 -1.98 -1.01
N LEU A 138 -19.32 -3.23 -0.59
CA LEU A 138 -19.61 -4.34 -1.48
C LEU A 138 -21.04 -4.81 -1.25
N ARG A 139 -21.80 -4.91 -2.33
CA ARG A 139 -23.11 -5.55 -2.35
C ARG A 139 -23.03 -6.91 -3.01
N THR A 140 -23.94 -7.79 -2.60
CA THR A 140 -24.11 -9.08 -3.26
C THR A 140 -25.04 -8.92 -4.45
N VAL A 141 -24.61 -9.42 -5.60
CA VAL A 141 -25.44 -9.51 -6.81
C VAL A 141 -25.58 -11.00 -7.16
N SER A 142 -26.81 -11.48 -7.24
CA SER A 142 -27.08 -12.88 -7.59
C SER A 142 -27.32 -12.99 -9.09
N LYS A 143 -26.38 -13.60 -9.81
CA LYS A 143 -26.56 -13.97 -11.22
C LYS A 143 -26.62 -15.49 -11.34
N GLY A 144 -27.83 -16.05 -11.22
CA GLY A 144 -28.05 -17.49 -11.27
C GLY A 144 -27.52 -18.22 -10.03
N ARG A 145 -26.68 -19.25 -10.22
CA ARG A 145 -26.20 -20.15 -9.14
C ARG A 145 -25.06 -19.56 -8.29
N PHE A 146 -24.37 -18.51 -8.76
CA PHE A 146 -23.17 -17.99 -8.10
C PHE A 146 -23.43 -16.64 -7.44
N LYS A 147 -22.92 -16.50 -6.20
CA LYS A 147 -22.85 -15.24 -5.48
C LYS A 147 -21.72 -14.39 -6.07
N GLU A 148 -22.05 -13.22 -6.59
CA GLU A 148 -21.08 -12.23 -7.05
C GLU A 148 -21.08 -11.01 -6.14
N TYR A 149 -19.94 -10.33 -6.11
CA TYR A 149 -19.67 -9.11 -5.38
C TYR A 149 -19.46 -7.97 -6.35
N GLU A 150 -20.11 -6.85 -6.06
CA GLU A 150 -20.02 -5.63 -6.85
C GLU A 150 -19.83 -4.44 -5.90
N ALA A 151 -19.04 -3.46 -6.31
CA ALA A 151 -18.93 -2.18 -5.64
C ALA A 151 -20.33 -1.53 -5.54
N ALA A 152 -20.72 -1.13 -4.33
CA ALA A 152 -22.01 -0.54 -4.03
C ALA A 152 -22.03 0.98 -4.28
#